data_AF-A0A6S7FYY3-F1
#
_entry.id   AF-A0A6S7FYY3-F1
#
_cell.length_a   1.000
_cell.length_b   1.000
_cell.length_c   1.000
_cell.angle_alpha   90.00
_cell.angle_beta   90.00
_cell.angle_gamma   90.00
#
_symmetry.space_group_name_H-M   'P 1'
#
loop_
_entity.id
_entity.type
_entity.pdbx_description
1 polymer ?
#
loop_
_entity_poly.entity_id
_entity_poly.type
_entity_poly.pdbx_seq_one_letter_code
_entity_poly.pdbx_strand_id
1 'polypeptide(L)'
;MPLFSSGKKNPAELVKALHESLNIMSKEQSGKKNEKALEDIGKYLAAMKAMLYGTGEQEPQTELVAQLSQEFYNNDTIQALLDSLEKMDFEAKKDVAQIFNNVLRRQIGVRSPTVEYIHSKSDILNVLVKGYENPDIALNCGVMLRECVRHESLANFILNDKCFYDFFVYVELSTFDIASDAFSSFKELLTRHKMICASFLDREYDKFFDHYRQLLFSENYVTKRQSIKVGVKRFRRENCGNILVNVFL
;
A
#
# COMPACT_ATOMS: atom_id res chain seq x y z
N MET A 1 -26.60 13.74 -33.07
CA MET A 1 -25.27 13.46 -32.46
C MET A 1 -25.50 12.55 -31.28
N PRO A 2 -24.73 11.46 -31.11
CA PRO A 2 -25.23 10.28 -30.41
C PRO A 2 -25.39 10.54 -28.91
N LEU A 3 -26.61 10.28 -28.42
CA LEU A 3 -26.94 10.19 -27.01
C LEU A 3 -26.13 9.05 -26.39
N PHE A 4 -25.21 9.38 -25.48
CA PHE A 4 -24.81 8.45 -24.44
C PHE A 4 -26.02 8.23 -23.52
N SER A 5 -26.79 7.18 -23.76
CA SER A 5 -27.83 6.76 -22.83
C SER A 5 -27.17 6.22 -21.56
N SER A 6 -27.52 6.84 -20.44
CA SER A 6 -27.25 6.48 -19.06
C SER A 6 -27.70 5.05 -18.71
N GLY A 7 -26.80 4.07 -18.88
CA GLY A 7 -26.85 2.82 -18.14
C GLY A 7 -25.92 2.94 -16.94
N LYS A 8 -26.45 2.97 -15.70
CA LYS A 8 -25.61 2.79 -14.50
C LYS A 8 -24.94 1.42 -14.63
N LYS A 9 -23.68 1.38 -15.06
CA LYS A 9 -22.94 0.11 -15.19
C LYS A 9 -22.94 -0.58 -13.83
N ASN A 10 -23.35 -1.85 -13.80
CA ASN A 10 -23.40 -2.64 -12.58
C ASN A 10 -21.96 -2.88 -12.09
N PRO A 11 -21.66 -2.78 -10.78
CA PRO A 11 -20.34 -3.11 -10.21
C PRO A 11 -19.71 -4.40 -10.78
N ALA A 12 -20.50 -5.46 -10.95
CA ALA A 12 -20.00 -6.74 -11.46
C ALA A 12 -19.54 -6.66 -12.92
N GLU A 13 -20.27 -5.93 -13.77
CA GLU A 13 -19.89 -5.71 -15.17
C GLU A 13 -18.62 -4.87 -15.28
N LEU A 14 -18.45 -3.87 -14.41
CA LEU A 14 -17.24 -3.05 -14.36
C LEU A 14 -16.02 -3.89 -13.96
N VAL A 15 -16.13 -4.73 -12.93
CA VAL A 15 -15.03 -5.60 -12.49
C VAL A 15 -14.67 -6.61 -13.56
N LYS A 16 -15.67 -7.21 -14.21
CA LYS A 16 -15.43 -8.14 -15.31
C LYS A 16 -14.73 -7.47 -16.50
N ALA A 17 -15.21 -6.31 -16.93
CA ALA A 17 -14.61 -5.56 -18.03
C ALA A 17 -13.17 -5.09 -17.69
N LEU A 18 -12.93 -4.70 -16.44
CA LEU A 18 -11.58 -4.38 -15.94
C LEU A 18 -10.65 -5.60 -16.08
N HIS A 19 -11.07 -6.78 -15.62
CA HIS A 19 -10.27 -8.00 -15.75
C HIS A 19 -10.01 -8.41 -17.20
N GLU A 20 -10.97 -8.23 -18.10
CA GLU A 20 -10.77 -8.45 -19.53
C GLU A 20 -9.68 -7.54 -20.10
N SER A 21 -9.70 -6.24 -19.76
CA SER A 21 -8.68 -5.29 -20.20
C SER A 21 -7.30 -5.54 -19.56
N LEU A 22 -7.26 -5.88 -18.26
CA LEU A 22 -6.02 -6.27 -17.58
C LEU A 22 -5.39 -7.52 -18.22
N ASN A 23 -6.22 -8.50 -18.59
CA ASN A 23 -5.76 -9.69 -19.29
C ASN A 23 -5.19 -9.38 -20.68
N ILE A 24 -5.79 -8.46 -21.43
CA ILE A 24 -5.26 -8.01 -22.73
C ILE A 24 -3.87 -7.37 -22.53
N MET A 25 -3.74 -6.47 -21.57
CA MET A 25 -2.48 -5.79 -21.23
C MET A 25 -1.39 -6.76 -20.71
N SER A 26 -1.79 -7.87 -20.07
CA SER A 26 -0.85 -8.91 -19.65
C SER A 26 -0.25 -9.68 -20.84
N LYS A 27 -1.02 -9.88 -21.91
CA LYS A 27 -0.66 -10.69 -23.08
C LYS A 27 0.02 -9.91 -24.20
N GLU A 28 -0.41 -8.67 -24.44
CA GLU A 28 0.12 -7.81 -25.49
C GLU A 28 0.77 -6.57 -24.87
N GLN A 29 2.11 -6.48 -24.92
CA GLN A 29 2.85 -5.35 -24.32
C GLN A 29 2.85 -4.09 -25.21
N SER A 30 2.47 -4.20 -26.49
CA SER A 30 2.47 -3.09 -27.43
C SER A 30 1.43 -3.26 -28.54
N GLY A 31 0.97 -2.14 -29.11
CA GLY A 31 0.02 -2.09 -30.22
C GLY A 31 -1.34 -1.46 -29.87
N LYS A 32 -2.15 -1.21 -30.90
CA LYS A 32 -3.44 -0.51 -30.79
C LYS A 32 -4.42 -1.14 -29.80
N LYS A 33 -4.36 -2.46 -29.62
CA LYS A 33 -5.20 -3.18 -28.65
C LYS A 33 -4.78 -2.89 -27.21
N ASN A 34 -3.48 -2.81 -26.93
CA ASN A 34 -2.97 -2.46 -25.61
C ASN A 34 -3.26 -0.98 -25.27
N GLU A 35 -3.07 -0.07 -26.22
CA GLU A 35 -3.43 1.35 -26.06
C GLU A 35 -4.92 1.51 -25.70
N LYS A 36 -5.79 0.78 -26.40
CA LYS A 36 -7.22 0.76 -26.10
C LYS A 36 -7.52 0.15 -24.73
N ALA A 37 -6.83 -0.93 -24.35
CA ALA A 37 -7.00 -1.55 -23.04
C ALA A 37 -6.62 -0.60 -21.90
N LEU A 38 -5.52 0.15 -22.04
CA LEU A 38 -5.09 1.17 -21.07
C LEU A 38 -6.13 2.30 -20.94
N GLU A 39 -6.65 2.79 -22.07
CA GLU A 39 -7.71 3.82 -22.06
C GLU A 39 -8.99 3.31 -21.37
N ASP A 40 -9.38 2.06 -21.65
CA ASP A 40 -10.55 1.44 -21.05
C ASP A 40 -10.36 1.17 -19.54
N ILE A 41 -9.16 0.74 -19.11
CA ILE A 41 -8.80 0.60 -17.68
C ILE A 41 -8.98 1.94 -16.96
N GLY A 42 -8.43 3.03 -17.50
CA GLY A 42 -8.58 4.37 -16.92
C GLY A 42 -10.05 4.78 -16.77
N LYS A 43 -10.89 4.51 -17.78
CA LYS A 43 -12.34 4.76 -17.70
C LYS A 43 -13.04 3.92 -16.64
N TYR A 44 -12.68 2.64 -16.51
CA TYR A 44 -13.28 1.75 -15.52
C TYR A 44 -12.87 2.14 -14.10
N LEU A 45 -11.60 2.47 -13.87
CA LEU A 45 -11.11 2.96 -12.58
C LEU A 45 -11.79 4.28 -12.20
N ALA A 46 -11.92 5.23 -13.13
CA ALA A 46 -12.62 6.48 -12.88
C ALA A 46 -14.09 6.25 -12.51
N ALA A 47 -14.77 5.31 -13.17
CA ALA A 47 -16.14 4.94 -12.85
C ALA A 47 -16.25 4.29 -11.45
N MET A 48 -15.36 3.35 -11.12
CA MET A 48 -15.30 2.73 -9.80
C MET A 48 -15.01 3.76 -8.69
N LYS A 49 -14.10 4.69 -8.94
CA LYS A 49 -13.79 5.80 -8.03
C LYS A 49 -15.02 6.67 -7.79
N ALA A 50 -15.75 7.04 -8.83
CA ALA A 50 -16.99 7.82 -8.71
C ALA A 50 -18.05 7.08 -7.89
N MET A 51 -18.13 5.75 -7.97
CA MET A 51 -19.04 4.95 -7.14
C MET A 51 -18.63 4.93 -5.66
N LEU A 52 -17.32 4.93 -5.37
CA LEU A 52 -16.79 4.87 -4.00
C LEU A 52 -16.79 6.21 -3.27
N TYR A 53 -16.51 7.31 -3.98
CA TYR A 53 -16.45 8.65 -3.39
C TYR A 53 -17.71 9.47 -3.59
N GLY A 54 -18.61 9.04 -4.48
CA GLY A 54 -19.71 9.85 -4.96
C GLY A 54 -19.27 10.84 -6.04
N THR A 55 -20.23 11.44 -6.70
CA THR A 55 -20.01 12.61 -7.57
C THR A 55 -20.44 13.86 -6.81
N GLY A 56 -19.99 15.06 -7.21
CA GLY A 56 -20.28 16.31 -6.49
C GLY A 56 -21.78 16.61 -6.26
N GLU A 57 -22.68 15.86 -6.89
CA GLU A 57 -24.14 15.96 -6.72
C GLU A 57 -24.78 14.74 -6.03
N GLN A 58 -24.06 13.61 -5.85
CA GLN A 58 -24.60 12.37 -5.30
C GLN A 58 -23.63 11.68 -4.35
N GLU A 59 -24.06 11.45 -3.11
CA GLU A 59 -23.36 10.62 -2.14
C GLU A 59 -23.22 9.17 -2.63
N PRO A 60 -22.13 8.47 -2.26
CA PRO A 60 -21.92 7.08 -2.65
C PRO A 60 -23.02 6.18 -2.08
N GLN A 61 -23.65 5.38 -2.94
CA GLN A 61 -24.68 4.44 -2.52
C GLN A 61 -24.03 3.25 -1.80
N THR A 62 -24.30 3.09 -0.50
CA THR A 62 -23.72 2.03 0.35
C THR A 62 -23.87 0.62 -0.24
N GLU A 63 -24.99 0.35 -0.91
CA GLU A 63 -25.24 -0.93 -1.58
C GLU A 63 -24.29 -1.16 -2.77
N LEU A 64 -24.08 -0.16 -3.61
CA LEU A 64 -23.15 -0.25 -4.75
C LEU A 64 -21.70 -0.39 -4.28
N VAL A 65 -21.31 0.32 -3.22
CA VAL A 65 -19.99 0.17 -2.59
C VAL A 65 -19.80 -1.25 -2.05
N ALA A 66 -20.86 -1.82 -1.43
CA ALA A 66 -20.84 -3.17 -0.92
C ALA A 66 -20.68 -4.22 -2.03
N GLN A 67 -21.47 -4.09 -3.10
CA GLN A 67 -21.39 -4.96 -4.27
C GLN A 67 -20.01 -4.87 -4.94
N LEU A 68 -19.50 -3.66 -5.17
CA LEU A 68 -18.18 -3.45 -5.76
C LEU A 68 -17.06 -4.08 -4.93
N SER A 69 -17.10 -3.85 -3.61
CA SER A 69 -16.12 -4.45 -2.69
C SER A 69 -16.18 -5.98 -2.73
N GLN A 70 -17.38 -6.56 -2.77
CA GLN A 70 -17.54 -8.01 -2.83
C GLN A 70 -16.95 -8.60 -4.12
N GLU A 71 -17.20 -7.94 -5.25
CA GLU A 71 -16.62 -8.33 -6.54
C GLU A 71 -15.09 -8.21 -6.57
N PHE A 72 -14.53 -7.25 -5.83
CA PHE A 72 -13.07 -7.12 -5.69
C PHE A 72 -12.47 -8.33 -4.96
N TYR A 73 -13.15 -8.84 -3.94
CA TYR A 73 -12.68 -10.01 -3.18
C TYR A 73 -12.90 -11.31 -3.95
N ASN A 74 -14.01 -11.44 -4.66
CA ASN A 74 -14.36 -12.68 -5.38
C ASN A 74 -13.47 -12.92 -6.61
N ASN A 75 -13.04 -11.85 -7.29
CA ASN A 75 -12.26 -11.92 -8.53
C ASN A 75 -10.79 -11.53 -8.34
N ASP A 76 -10.30 -11.40 -7.11
CA ASP A 76 -8.91 -11.03 -6.81
C ASP A 76 -8.44 -9.74 -7.49
N THR A 77 -9.38 -8.82 -7.69
CA THR A 77 -9.16 -7.59 -8.46
C THR A 77 -8.05 -6.74 -7.87
N ILE A 78 -7.91 -6.72 -6.54
CA ILE A 78 -6.81 -6.00 -5.87
C ILE A 78 -5.45 -6.54 -6.31
N GLN A 79 -5.27 -7.86 -6.35
CA GLN A 79 -4.00 -8.46 -6.78
C GLN A 79 -3.73 -8.15 -8.25
N ALA A 80 -4.74 -8.35 -9.12
CA ALA A 80 -4.61 -8.09 -10.55
C ALA A 80 -4.25 -6.64 -10.87
N LEU A 81 -4.80 -5.68 -10.10
CA LEU A 81 -4.46 -4.25 -10.22
C LEU A 81 -3.02 -3.97 -9.79
N LEU A 82 -2.54 -4.58 -8.70
CA LEU A 82 -1.16 -4.41 -8.22
C LEU A 82 -0.14 -5.01 -9.19
N ASP A 83 -0.40 -6.22 -9.71
CA ASP A 83 0.49 -6.89 -10.68
C ASP A 83 0.62 -6.10 -11.99
N SER A 84 -0.41 -5.32 -12.30
CA SER A 84 -0.51 -4.52 -13.51
C SER A 84 -0.11 -3.05 -13.31
N LEU A 85 0.17 -2.63 -12.07
CA LEU A 85 0.28 -1.23 -11.68
C LEU A 85 1.38 -0.49 -12.44
N GLU A 86 2.51 -1.16 -12.71
CA GLU A 86 3.65 -0.58 -13.43
C GLU A 86 3.28 -0.11 -14.84
N LYS A 87 2.44 -0.90 -15.54
CA LYS A 87 2.06 -0.70 -16.94
C LYS A 87 0.98 0.36 -17.15
N MET A 88 0.30 0.75 -16.09
CA MET A 88 -0.78 1.74 -16.15
C MET A 88 -0.23 3.15 -16.35
N ASP A 89 -1.08 4.07 -16.79
CA ASP A 89 -0.76 5.49 -16.84
C ASP A 89 -0.77 6.13 -15.45
N PHE A 90 -0.20 7.33 -15.34
CA PHE A 90 -0.03 8.01 -14.06
C PHE A 90 -1.34 8.22 -13.30
N GLU A 91 -2.43 8.62 -13.99
CA GLU A 91 -3.71 8.86 -13.31
C GLU A 91 -4.38 7.54 -12.89
N ALA A 92 -4.27 6.48 -13.70
CA ALA A 92 -4.76 5.16 -13.29
C ALA A 92 -4.03 4.63 -12.04
N LYS A 93 -2.70 4.78 -11.94
CA LYS A 93 -1.94 4.37 -10.73
C LYS A 93 -2.46 5.05 -9.46
N LYS A 94 -2.74 6.35 -9.57
CA LYS A 94 -3.30 7.17 -8.49
C LYS A 94 -4.73 6.75 -8.15
N ASP A 95 -5.55 6.46 -9.16
CA ASP A 95 -6.92 5.98 -8.96
C ASP A 95 -6.96 4.61 -8.29
N VAL A 96 -6.05 3.69 -8.66
CA VAL A 96 -5.88 2.40 -7.97
C VAL A 96 -5.57 2.61 -6.49
N ALA A 97 -4.62 3.49 -6.15
CA ALA A 97 -4.27 3.76 -4.77
C ALA A 97 -5.45 4.35 -3.97
N GLN A 98 -6.23 5.25 -4.57
CA GLN A 98 -7.42 5.83 -3.94
C GLN A 98 -8.52 4.78 -3.72
N ILE A 99 -8.82 3.98 -4.74
CA ILE A 99 -9.80 2.90 -4.68
C ILE A 99 -9.40 1.88 -3.60
N PHE A 100 -8.13 1.44 -3.61
CA PHE A 100 -7.59 0.52 -2.61
C PHE A 100 -7.79 1.05 -1.19
N ASN A 101 -7.40 2.31 -0.94
CA ASN A 101 -7.50 2.93 0.36
C ASN A 101 -8.95 3.10 0.83
N ASN A 102 -9.87 3.43 -0.08
CA ASN A 102 -11.29 3.55 0.23
C ASN A 102 -11.88 2.20 0.65
N VAL A 103 -11.64 1.16 -0.15
CA VAL A 103 -12.12 -0.20 0.14
C VAL A 103 -11.48 -0.74 1.42
N LEU A 104 -10.20 -0.43 1.69
CA LEU A 104 -9.52 -0.84 2.92
C LEU A 104 -10.13 -0.24 4.19
N ARG A 105 -10.53 1.04 4.14
CA ARG A 105 -11.14 1.74 5.28
C ARG A 105 -12.59 1.33 5.54
N ARG A 106 -13.20 0.56 4.64
CA ARG A 106 -14.59 0.12 4.76
C ARG A 106 -14.79 -0.78 5.99
N GLN A 107 -15.81 -0.45 6.78
CA GLN A 107 -16.22 -1.21 7.96
C GLN A 107 -17.66 -1.68 7.82
N ILE A 108 -17.93 -2.90 8.26
CA ILE A 108 -19.27 -3.46 8.40
C ILE A 108 -19.44 -3.80 9.88
N GLY A 109 -20.05 -2.87 10.63
CA GLY A 109 -20.07 -2.91 12.09
C GLY A 109 -18.65 -2.76 12.65
N VAL A 110 -18.18 -3.77 13.39
CA VAL A 110 -16.81 -3.80 13.95
C VAL A 110 -15.78 -4.50 13.05
N ARG A 111 -16.24 -5.13 11.95
CA ARG A 111 -15.37 -5.89 11.06
C ARG A 111 -14.88 -5.02 9.90
N SER A 112 -13.66 -5.30 9.46
CA SER A 112 -13.07 -4.71 8.26
C SER A 112 -12.83 -5.81 7.23
N PRO A 113 -13.78 -6.08 6.32
CA PRO A 113 -13.71 -7.20 5.38
C PRO A 113 -12.44 -7.19 4.51
N THR A 114 -12.01 -6.00 4.07
CA THR A 114 -10.78 -5.85 3.27
C THR A 114 -9.53 -6.20 4.05
N VAL A 115 -9.48 -5.86 5.35
CA VAL A 115 -8.36 -6.22 6.22
C VAL A 115 -8.28 -7.74 6.37
N GLU A 116 -9.43 -8.40 6.57
CA GLU A 116 -9.50 -9.86 6.64
C GLU A 116 -9.08 -10.52 5.32
N TYR A 117 -9.52 -9.97 4.18
CA TYR A 117 -9.13 -10.41 2.85
C TYR A 117 -7.60 -10.30 2.63
N ILE A 118 -7.01 -9.13 2.92
CA ILE A 118 -5.55 -8.93 2.79
C ILE A 118 -4.79 -9.85 3.76
N HIS A 119 -5.31 -10.07 4.96
CA HIS A 119 -4.68 -10.99 5.90
C HIS A 119 -4.67 -12.43 5.39
N SER A 120 -5.72 -12.86 4.68
CA SER A 120 -5.76 -14.18 4.00
C SER A 120 -4.88 -14.27 2.76
N LYS A 121 -4.48 -13.12 2.19
CA LYS A 121 -3.65 -12.99 0.98
C LYS A 121 -2.47 -12.07 1.25
N SER A 122 -1.62 -12.51 2.17
CA SER A 122 -0.47 -11.75 2.64
C SER A 122 0.52 -11.32 1.56
N ASP A 123 0.53 -12.01 0.42
CA ASP A 123 1.35 -11.64 -0.74
C ASP A 123 1.08 -10.22 -1.24
N ILE A 124 -0.14 -9.69 -1.04
CA ILE A 124 -0.50 -8.30 -1.33
C ILE A 124 0.43 -7.33 -0.58
N LEU A 125 0.70 -7.59 0.71
CA LEU A 125 1.58 -6.74 1.52
C LEU A 125 3.02 -6.82 1.03
N ASN A 126 3.48 -8.02 0.64
CA ASN A 126 4.81 -8.22 0.10
C ASN A 126 5.01 -7.49 -1.24
N VAL A 127 4.01 -7.51 -2.13
CA VAL A 127 4.02 -6.74 -3.38
C VAL A 127 4.08 -5.25 -3.11
N LEU A 128 3.32 -4.75 -2.13
CA LEU A 128 3.36 -3.33 -1.75
C LEU A 128 4.72 -2.91 -1.17
N VAL A 129 5.37 -3.75 -0.36
CA VAL A 129 6.72 -3.46 0.17
C VAL A 129 7.75 -3.47 -0.96
N LYS A 130 7.75 -4.49 -1.82
CA LYS A 130 8.65 -4.58 -2.97
C LYS A 130 8.40 -3.52 -4.03
N GLY A 131 7.24 -2.87 -4.01
CA GLY A 131 6.94 -1.73 -4.87
C GLY A 131 7.93 -0.58 -4.74
N TYR A 132 8.65 -0.46 -3.61
CA TYR A 132 9.74 0.51 -3.44
C TYR A 132 10.95 0.26 -4.35
N GLU A 133 11.13 -0.95 -4.88
CA GLU A 133 12.18 -1.29 -5.85
C GLU A 133 11.94 -0.66 -7.22
N ASN A 134 10.68 -0.34 -7.54
CA ASN A 134 10.29 0.26 -8.80
C ASN A 134 9.94 1.75 -8.62
N PRO A 135 10.77 2.69 -9.10
CA PRO A 135 10.56 4.12 -8.95
C PRO A 135 9.20 4.63 -9.47
N ASP A 136 8.64 4.00 -10.49
CA ASP A 136 7.40 4.46 -11.15
C ASP A 136 6.13 4.17 -10.33
N ILE A 137 6.20 3.22 -9.40
CA ILE A 137 5.07 2.83 -8.54
C ILE A 137 5.35 3.01 -7.04
N ALA A 138 6.60 3.22 -6.64
CA ALA A 138 7.02 3.28 -5.24
C ALA A 138 6.15 4.18 -4.36
N LEU A 139 5.84 5.41 -4.82
CA LEU A 139 5.03 6.34 -4.04
C LEU A 139 3.56 5.90 -3.94
N ASN A 140 3.01 5.27 -4.98
CA ASN A 140 1.65 4.72 -4.95
C ASN A 140 1.58 3.53 -3.97
N CYS A 141 2.55 2.62 -4.05
CA CYS A 141 2.71 1.50 -3.13
C CYS A 141 2.88 1.98 -1.69
N GLY A 142 3.69 3.00 -1.45
CA GLY A 142 3.91 3.58 -0.12
C GLY A 142 2.64 4.15 0.51
N VAL A 143 1.83 4.87 -0.27
CA VAL A 143 0.54 5.40 0.21
C VAL A 143 -0.43 4.27 0.57
N MET A 144 -0.54 3.23 -0.26
CA MET A 144 -1.38 2.05 0.02
C MET A 144 -0.89 1.26 1.23
N LEU A 145 0.44 1.08 1.34
CA LEU A 145 1.07 0.35 2.43
C LEU A 145 0.85 1.05 3.77
N ARG A 146 1.00 2.38 3.82
CA ARG A 146 0.74 3.13 5.06
C ARG A 146 -0.71 3.04 5.53
N GLU A 147 -1.68 2.96 4.62
CA GLU A 147 -3.06 2.66 5.03
C GLU A 147 -3.19 1.25 5.61
N CYS A 148 -2.53 0.24 5.02
CA CYS A 148 -2.50 -1.11 5.58
C CYS A 148 -1.94 -1.13 7.01
N VAL A 149 -0.83 -0.42 7.24
CA VAL A 149 -0.14 -0.34 8.54
C VAL A 149 -1.02 0.29 9.63
N ARG A 150 -2.09 1.01 9.28
CA ARG A 150 -3.05 1.51 10.28
C ARG A 150 -3.79 0.41 11.02
N HIS A 151 -3.91 -0.75 10.40
CA HIS A 151 -4.54 -1.92 11.00
C HIS A 151 -3.49 -2.79 11.68
N GLU A 152 -3.67 -3.05 12.97
CA GLU A 152 -2.70 -3.76 13.81
C GLU A 152 -2.35 -5.15 13.26
N SER A 153 -3.34 -5.88 12.73
CA SER A 153 -3.16 -7.22 12.15
C SER A 153 -2.22 -7.22 10.94
N LEU A 154 -2.35 -6.23 10.04
CA LEU A 154 -1.52 -6.13 8.84
C LEU A 154 -0.12 -5.60 9.18
N ALA A 155 -0.02 -4.63 10.09
CA ALA A 155 1.27 -4.15 10.59
C ALA A 155 2.05 -5.26 11.27
N ASN A 156 1.38 -6.09 12.09
CA ASN A 156 2.00 -7.25 12.71
C ASN A 156 2.48 -8.26 11.66
N PHE A 157 1.72 -8.51 10.60
CA PHE A 157 2.19 -9.38 9.51
C PHE A 157 3.51 -8.85 8.91
N ILE A 158 3.55 -7.58 8.50
CA ILE A 158 4.75 -6.98 7.88
C ILE A 158 5.94 -7.04 8.83
N LEU A 159 5.79 -6.64 10.10
CA LEU A 159 6.89 -6.66 11.08
C LEU A 159 7.51 -8.05 11.26
N ASN A 160 6.72 -9.12 11.15
CA ASN A 160 7.19 -10.49 11.31
C ASN A 160 7.68 -11.12 10.00
N ASP A 161 7.46 -10.47 8.85
CA ASP A 161 7.91 -10.96 7.55
C ASP A 161 9.35 -10.53 7.25
N LYS A 162 10.02 -11.26 6.36
CA LYS A 162 11.38 -10.94 5.93
C LYS A 162 11.44 -9.62 5.17
N CYS A 163 10.37 -9.25 4.45
CA CYS A 163 10.29 -8.02 3.68
C CYS A 163 10.43 -6.75 4.54
N PHE A 164 10.21 -6.83 5.86
CA PHE A 164 10.45 -5.72 6.76
C PHE A 164 11.90 -5.22 6.70
N TYR A 165 12.88 -6.13 6.55
CA TYR A 165 14.28 -5.73 6.54
C TYR A 165 14.69 -5.02 5.24
N ASP A 166 13.90 -5.14 4.17
CA ASP A 166 14.14 -4.43 2.92
C ASP A 166 14.00 -2.91 3.11
N PHE A 167 13.23 -2.46 4.12
CA PHE A 167 13.17 -1.03 4.49
C PHE A 167 14.53 -0.44 4.82
N PHE A 168 15.46 -1.19 5.41
CA PHE A 168 16.81 -0.67 5.70
C PHE A 168 17.57 -0.30 4.43
N VAL A 169 17.29 -0.99 3.32
CA VAL A 169 17.83 -0.65 1.99
C VAL A 169 17.03 0.51 1.38
N TYR A 170 15.70 0.46 1.44
CA TYR A 170 14.84 1.46 0.80
C TYR A 170 15.02 2.88 1.38
N VAL A 171 15.31 3.01 2.68
CA VAL A 171 15.58 4.32 3.31
C VAL A 171 16.93 4.93 2.93
N GLU A 172 17.82 4.16 2.30
CA GLU A 172 19.12 4.62 1.82
C GLU A 172 19.17 4.82 0.30
N LEU A 173 18.04 4.67 -0.40
CA LEU A 173 17.97 4.92 -1.84
C LEU A 173 18.42 6.35 -2.17
N SER A 174 19.10 6.49 -3.31
CA SER A 174 19.59 7.77 -3.82
C SER A 174 18.44 8.72 -4.21
N THR A 175 17.29 8.17 -4.59
CA THR A 175 16.07 8.94 -4.88
C THR A 175 15.43 9.42 -3.59
N PHE A 176 15.66 10.69 -3.24
CA PHE A 176 15.22 11.30 -1.99
C PHE A 176 13.74 11.10 -1.68
N ASP A 177 12.85 11.33 -2.65
CA ASP A 177 11.40 11.24 -2.44
C ASP A 177 10.97 9.82 -2.05
N ILE A 178 11.55 8.81 -2.71
CA ILE A 178 11.28 7.39 -2.43
C ILE A 178 11.85 7.00 -1.07
N ALA A 179 13.11 7.36 -0.78
CA ALA A 179 13.75 7.07 0.50
C ALA A 179 12.99 7.70 1.69
N SER A 180 12.54 8.95 1.52
CA SER A 180 11.75 9.68 2.52
C SER A 180 10.37 9.06 2.74
N ASP A 181 9.73 8.61 1.66
CA ASP A 181 8.45 7.89 1.73
C ASP A 181 8.59 6.52 2.41
N ALA A 182 9.62 5.75 2.04
CA ALA A 182 9.96 4.48 2.66
C ALA A 182 10.27 4.66 4.15
N PHE A 183 11.00 5.70 4.53
CA PHE A 183 11.28 6.02 5.92
C PHE A 183 10.01 6.36 6.71
N SER A 184 9.05 7.04 6.06
CA SER A 184 7.76 7.34 6.67
C SER A 184 6.98 6.07 6.97
N SER A 185 6.94 5.12 6.03
CA SER A 185 6.33 3.79 6.21
C SER A 185 7.04 2.96 7.29
N PHE A 186 8.37 2.90 7.26
CA PHE A 186 9.21 2.22 8.26
C PHE A 186 8.99 2.77 9.67
N LYS A 187 8.98 4.10 9.81
CA LYS A 187 8.70 4.77 11.08
C LYS A 187 7.29 4.45 11.57
N GLU A 188 6.30 4.47 10.69
CA GLU A 188 4.91 4.19 11.05
C GLU A 188 4.75 2.77 11.59
N LEU A 189 5.36 1.78 10.93
CA LEU A 189 5.45 0.40 11.40
C LEU A 189 6.01 0.30 12.82
N LEU A 190 7.09 1.02 13.14
CA LEU A 190 7.78 0.98 14.44
C LEU A 190 7.15 1.82 15.56
N THR A 191 6.20 2.72 15.23
CA THR A 191 5.72 3.72 16.19
C THR A 191 4.22 3.74 16.40
N ARG A 192 3.42 3.19 15.48
CA ARG A 192 1.96 3.23 15.57
C ARG A 192 1.42 2.28 16.64
N HIS A 193 1.71 0.99 16.52
CA HIS A 193 1.15 -0.06 17.36
C HIS A 193 2.16 -0.51 18.41
N LYS A 194 2.16 0.17 19.56
CA LYS A 194 3.25 0.09 20.54
C LYS A 194 3.53 -1.33 21.05
N MET A 195 2.47 -2.08 21.34
CA MET A 195 2.56 -3.42 21.92
C MET A 195 3.21 -4.43 20.97
N ILE A 196 2.76 -4.48 19.71
CA ILE A 196 3.35 -5.38 18.71
C ILE A 196 4.80 -4.98 18.39
N CYS A 197 5.10 -3.67 18.36
CA CYS A 197 6.46 -3.18 18.12
C CYS A 197 7.41 -3.59 19.25
N ALA A 198 6.98 -3.44 20.50
CA ALA A 198 7.78 -3.85 21.65
C ALA A 198 8.06 -5.36 21.61
N SER A 199 7.03 -6.17 21.38
CA SER A 199 7.17 -7.63 21.24
C SER A 199 8.12 -8.03 20.10
N PHE A 200 8.01 -7.38 18.94
CA PHE A 200 8.92 -7.58 17.81
C PHE A 200 10.37 -7.21 18.15
N LEU A 201 10.58 -6.03 18.75
CA LEU A 201 11.92 -5.52 19.10
C LEU A 201 12.60 -6.35 20.19
N ASP A 202 11.83 -6.86 21.15
CA ASP A 202 12.37 -7.74 22.19
C ASP A 202 12.80 -9.09 21.60
N ARG A 203 12.09 -9.60 20.59
CA ARG A 203 12.42 -10.88 19.94
C ARG A 203 13.55 -10.78 18.91
N GLU A 204 13.52 -9.76 18.06
CA GLU A 204 14.47 -9.57 16.95
C GLU A 204 15.57 -8.55 17.29
N TYR A 205 15.85 -8.36 18.58
CA TYR A 205 16.69 -7.29 19.11
C TYR A 205 18.02 -7.13 18.36
N ASP A 206 18.87 -8.16 18.40
CA ASP A 206 20.23 -8.10 17.87
C ASP A 206 20.20 -7.78 16.37
N LYS A 207 19.40 -8.55 15.62
CA LYS A 207 19.27 -8.39 14.17
C LYS A 207 18.74 -7.01 13.80
N PHE A 208 17.72 -6.50 14.48
CA PHE A 208 17.17 -5.17 14.20
C PHE A 208 18.20 -4.08 14.47
N PHE A 209 18.86 -4.10 15.63
CA PHE A 209 19.80 -3.05 16.00
C PHE A 209 21.12 -3.12 15.23
N ASP A 210 21.53 -4.28 14.74
CA ASP A 210 22.64 -4.40 13.80
C ASP A 210 22.40 -3.59 12.52
N HIS A 211 21.20 -3.72 11.93
CA HIS A 211 20.83 -2.95 10.75
C HIS A 211 20.58 -1.48 11.10
N TYR A 212 19.94 -1.19 12.24
CA TYR A 212 19.65 0.17 12.67
C TYR A 212 20.91 0.98 12.95
N ARG A 213 21.98 0.35 13.48
CA ARG A 213 23.28 0.99 13.66
C ARG A 213 23.85 1.50 12.35
N GLN A 214 23.72 0.75 11.26
CA GLN A 214 24.19 1.18 9.94
C GLN A 214 23.49 2.49 9.52
N LEU A 215 22.18 2.62 9.75
CA LEU A 215 21.44 3.85 9.46
C LEU A 215 21.91 5.06 10.28
N LEU A 216 22.39 4.85 11.51
CA LEU A 216 22.92 5.93 12.36
C LEU A 216 24.26 6.47 11.85
N PHE A 217 25.02 5.64 11.13
CA PHE A 217 26.30 6.00 10.52
C PHE A 217 26.20 6.25 9.01
N SER A 218 24.99 6.19 8.44
CA SER A 218 24.72 6.43 7.02
C SER A 218 25.31 7.76 6.54
N GLU A 219 25.84 7.76 5.31
CA GLU A 219 26.29 8.97 4.61
C GLU A 219 25.11 9.86 4.21
N ASN A 220 23.90 9.29 4.10
CA ASN A 220 22.69 10.07 3.85
C ASN A 220 22.29 10.87 5.09
N TYR A 221 22.58 12.17 5.07
CA TYR A 221 22.30 13.08 6.18
C TYR A 221 20.83 13.05 6.65
N VAL A 222 19.88 12.93 5.72
CA VAL A 222 18.45 12.91 6.07
C VAL A 222 18.12 11.60 6.77
N THR A 223 18.54 10.46 6.23
CA THR A 223 18.33 9.15 6.84
C THR A 223 18.96 9.07 8.22
N LYS A 224 20.21 9.54 8.36
CA LYS A 224 20.90 9.64 9.64
C LYS A 224 20.13 10.49 10.65
N ARG A 225 19.74 11.72 10.27
CA ARG A 225 19.02 12.65 11.15
C ARG A 225 17.65 12.11 11.57
N GLN A 226 16.91 11.51 10.65
CA GLN A 226 15.58 10.97 10.93
C GLN A 226 15.67 9.70 11.78
N SER A 227 16.64 8.82 11.51
CA SER A 227 16.90 7.62 12.32
C SER A 227 17.26 7.99 13.76
N ILE A 228 18.18 8.94 13.96
CA ILE A 228 18.49 9.45 15.31
C ILE A 228 17.24 10.00 16.01
N LYS A 229 16.40 10.77 15.29
CA LYS A 229 15.17 11.36 15.86
C LYS A 229 14.16 10.29 16.27
N VAL A 230 13.99 9.22 15.48
CA VAL A 230 13.12 8.10 15.83
C VAL A 230 13.71 7.34 17.02
N GLY A 231 15.00 7.03 16.98
CA GLY A 231 15.68 6.29 18.03
C GLY A 231 15.62 6.98 19.39
N VAL A 232 15.92 8.28 19.44
CA VAL A 232 15.88 9.08 20.67
C VAL A 232 14.46 9.21 21.22
N LYS A 233 13.44 9.37 20.37
CA LYS A 233 12.06 9.54 20.83
C LYS A 233 11.41 8.24 21.32
N ARG A 234 11.73 7.11 20.69
CA ARG A 234 11.05 5.84 20.92
C ARG A 234 11.75 5.01 21.98
N PHE A 235 13.04 4.73 21.82
CA PHE A 235 13.76 3.80 22.69
C PHE A 235 14.05 4.37 24.09
N ARG A 236 13.88 5.69 24.30
CA ARG A 236 14.10 6.35 25.59
C ARG A 236 12.87 6.34 26.51
N ARG A 237 11.66 6.07 26.00
CA ARG A 237 10.39 6.30 26.72
C ARG A 237 9.66 5.05 27.21
N GLU A 238 10.01 3.85 26.73
CA GLU A 238 9.25 2.61 27.01
C GLU A 238 10.03 1.53 27.78
N ASN A 239 10.92 1.90 28.71
CA ASN A 239 11.68 0.92 29.53
C ASN A 239 12.57 -0.06 28.73
N CYS A 240 12.89 0.26 27.48
CA CYS A 240 14.03 -0.28 26.76
C CYS A 240 15.36 0.32 27.29
N GLY A 241 15.52 0.41 28.62
CA GLY A 241 16.66 1.09 29.26
C GLY A 241 18.02 0.44 28.94
N ASN A 242 18.04 -0.88 28.73
CA ASN A 242 19.23 -1.61 28.29
C ASN A 242 19.48 -1.52 26.78
N ILE A 243 18.47 -1.13 25.99
CA ILE A 243 18.51 -1.15 24.53
C ILE A 243 19.32 0.03 23.98
N LEU A 244 19.15 1.22 24.56
CA LEU A 244 19.91 2.41 24.14
C LEU A 244 21.36 2.37 24.61
N VAL A 245 21.67 1.69 25.72
CA VAL A 245 23.02 1.63 26.28
C VAL A 245 23.97 0.85 25.36
N ASN A 246 23.49 -0.18 24.65
CA ASN A 246 24.32 -0.97 23.74
C ASN A 246 24.44 -0.41 22.31
N VAL A 247 23.64 0.60 21.96
CA VAL A 247 23.61 1.17 20.59
C VAL A 247 24.36 2.51 20.50
N PHE A 248 24.48 3.23 21.62
CA PHE A 248 25.14 4.54 21.70
C PHE A 248 26.44 4.56 22.52
N LEU A 249 26.89 3.41 23.04
CA LEU A 249 28.25 3.17 23.54
C LEU A 249 28.98 2.27 22.54
#